data_AF-A0A2K8X3P0-F1
#
_entry.id   AF-A0A2K8X3P0-F1
#
_cell.length_a   1.000
_cell.length_b   1.000
_cell.length_c   1.000
_cell.angle_alpha   90.00
_cell.angle_beta   90.00
_cell.angle_gamma   90.00
#
_symmetry.space_group_name_H-M   'P 1'
#
loop_
_entity.id
_entity.type
_entity.pdbx_description
1 polymer ?
#
loop_
_entity_poly.entity_id
_entity_poly.type
_entity_poly.pdbx_seq_one_letter_code
_entity_poly.pdbx_strand_id
1 'polypeptide(L)'
;MVTSLLFLVLFSIFKIKDKLIITIIGLLIIADSVDLFYKQPYMIELYAIVKVIAFSILSVFLYSRIRRQKLGRNLKILFVIVVLMNLLIGYKSVTDITVAVDASQLISIQIYWVVCVITAALAAKYYFCNDSQKAVNFIIFTFLFVFTDLCGFIGHFIVVREFFYFERILYSIGFMYLGNYLFFSEEEGEEKMSTL
;
A
#
# COMPACT_ATOMS: atom_id res chain seq x y z
N MET A 1 -14.04 6.17 4.45
CA MET A 1 -15.09 5.11 4.42
C MET A 1 -15.86 5.03 3.09
N VAL A 2 -16.50 6.10 2.62
CA VAL A 2 -17.39 6.06 1.42
C VAL A 2 -16.66 5.61 0.15
N THR A 3 -15.44 6.13 -0.09
CA THR A 3 -14.62 5.79 -1.26
C THR A 3 -14.26 4.30 -1.30
N SER A 4 -13.78 3.76 -0.19
CA SER A 4 -13.36 2.37 -0.03
C SER A 4 -14.51 1.39 -0.24
N LEU A 5 -15.70 1.74 0.26
CA LEU A 5 -16.92 0.95 0.15
C LEU A 5 -17.46 0.97 -1.30
N LEU A 6 -17.42 2.13 -1.97
CA LEU A 6 -17.72 2.27 -3.39
C LEU A 6 -16.81 1.38 -4.25
N PHE A 7 -15.51 1.37 -3.98
CA PHE A 7 -14.58 0.51 -4.71
C PHE A 7 -14.82 -0.98 -4.44
N LEU A 8 -15.15 -1.39 -3.22
CA LEU A 8 -15.50 -2.80 -2.95
C LEU A 8 -16.79 -3.22 -3.66
N VAL A 9 -17.80 -2.34 -3.72
CA VAL A 9 -19.02 -2.60 -4.48
C VAL A 9 -18.70 -2.72 -5.97
N LEU A 10 -17.95 -1.77 -6.54
CA LEU A 10 -17.49 -1.82 -7.93
C LEU A 10 -16.73 -3.13 -8.22
N PHE A 11 -15.75 -3.48 -7.39
CA PHE A 11 -14.96 -4.70 -7.58
C PHE A 11 -15.77 -5.99 -7.42
N SER A 12 -16.81 -5.98 -6.57
CA SER A 12 -17.75 -7.09 -6.42
C SER A 12 -18.67 -7.23 -7.65
N ILE A 13 -19.12 -6.10 -8.22
CA ILE A 13 -19.92 -6.05 -9.44
C ILE A 13 -19.13 -6.58 -10.64
N PHE A 14 -17.86 -6.20 -10.76
CA PHE A 14 -16.99 -6.62 -11.85
C PHE A 14 -16.39 -8.04 -11.71
N LYS A 15 -16.83 -8.84 -10.72
CA LYS A 15 -16.46 -10.25 -10.53
C LYS A 15 -14.95 -10.53 -10.59
N ILE A 16 -14.14 -9.70 -9.94
CA ILE A 16 -12.68 -9.96 -9.83
C ILE A 16 -12.44 -11.35 -9.24
N LYS A 17 -11.61 -12.15 -9.89
CA LYS A 17 -11.33 -13.53 -9.47
C LYS A 17 -10.15 -13.64 -8.50
N ASP A 18 -9.32 -12.60 -8.38
CA ASP A 18 -8.14 -12.63 -7.51
C ASP A 18 -8.53 -12.43 -6.03
N LYS A 19 -8.68 -13.55 -5.33
CA LYS A 19 -9.07 -13.60 -3.91
C LYS A 19 -8.09 -12.87 -2.99
N LEU A 20 -6.80 -12.80 -3.33
CA LEU A 20 -5.80 -12.10 -2.51
C LEU A 20 -6.02 -10.59 -2.58
N ILE A 21 -6.28 -10.05 -3.76
CA ILE A 21 -6.54 -8.62 -3.94
C ILE A 21 -7.84 -8.22 -3.25
N ILE A 22 -8.91 -9.04 -3.35
CA ILE A 22 -10.15 -8.80 -2.61
C ILE A 22 -9.90 -8.77 -1.10
N THR A 23 -9.08 -9.68 -0.59
CA THR A 23 -8.73 -9.74 0.84
C THR A 23 -7.98 -8.48 1.27
N ILE A 24 -7.03 -8.00 0.46
CA ILE A 24 -6.30 -6.74 0.72
C ILE A 24 -7.27 -5.57 0.76
N ILE A 25 -8.17 -5.44 -0.22
CA ILE A 25 -9.18 -4.38 -0.26
C ILE A 25 -10.10 -4.43 0.96
N GLY A 26 -10.56 -5.62 1.35
CA GLY A 26 -11.38 -5.81 2.55
C GLY A 26 -10.68 -5.34 3.82
N LEU A 27 -9.39 -5.69 3.98
CA LEU A 27 -8.59 -5.22 5.11
C LEU A 27 -8.38 -3.69 5.09
N LEU A 28 -8.20 -3.10 3.92
CA LEU A 28 -8.07 -1.64 3.77
C LEU A 28 -9.35 -0.90 4.20
N ILE A 29 -10.53 -1.49 3.97
CA ILE A 29 -11.81 -0.93 4.43
C ILE A 29 -11.97 -1.06 5.94
N ILE A 30 -11.54 -2.19 6.50
CA ILE A 30 -11.52 -2.37 7.95
C ILE A 30 -10.61 -1.30 8.57
N ALA A 31 -9.40 -1.10 8.02
CA ALA A 31 -8.47 -0.08 8.50
C ALA A 31 -9.08 1.33 8.43
N ASP A 32 -9.73 1.68 7.32
CA ASP A 32 -10.43 2.95 7.14
C ASP A 32 -11.64 3.13 8.09
N SER A 33 -12.25 2.04 8.52
CA SER A 33 -13.32 2.10 9.54
C SER A 33 -12.74 2.32 10.94
N VAL A 34 -11.61 1.69 11.25
CA VAL A 34 -10.89 1.88 12.52
C VAL A 34 -10.34 3.31 12.62
N ASP A 35 -9.89 3.87 11.50
CA ASP A 35 -9.38 5.24 11.39
C ASP A 35 -10.39 6.31 11.83
N LEU A 36 -11.70 6.08 11.63
CA LEU A 36 -12.75 6.99 12.14
C LEU A 36 -12.72 7.14 13.66
N PHE A 37 -12.17 6.15 14.36
CA PHE A 37 -12.07 6.11 15.81
C PHE A 37 -10.63 6.30 16.31
N TYR A 38 -9.70 6.80 15.48
CA TYR A 38 -8.25 6.88 15.78
C TYR A 38 -7.88 7.52 17.13
N LYS A 39 -8.75 8.39 17.68
CA LYS A 39 -8.56 9.04 18.98
C LYS A 39 -8.93 8.19 20.19
N GLN A 40 -9.60 7.06 19.99
CA GLN A 40 -9.98 6.13 21.06
C GLN A 40 -8.80 5.22 21.44
N PRO A 41 -8.76 4.72 22.69
CA PRO A 41 -7.69 3.83 23.12
C PRO A 41 -7.63 2.56 22.26
N TYR A 42 -6.42 2.05 22.03
CA TYR A 42 -6.12 0.85 21.23
C TYR A 42 -6.39 0.93 19.72
N MET A 43 -7.03 2.01 19.23
CA MET A 43 -7.38 2.11 17.81
C MET A 43 -6.16 2.30 16.91
N ILE A 44 -5.09 2.94 17.41
CA ILE A 44 -3.82 3.07 16.69
C ILE A 44 -3.19 1.69 16.48
N GLU A 45 -3.13 0.86 17.53
CA GLU A 45 -2.59 -0.50 17.43
C GLU A 45 -3.44 -1.37 16.50
N LEU A 46 -4.77 -1.29 16.63
CA LEU A 46 -5.68 -2.05 15.77
C LEU A 46 -5.53 -1.63 14.30
N TYR A 47 -5.47 -0.33 14.03
CA TYR A 47 -5.22 0.22 12.70
C TYR A 47 -3.90 -0.31 12.14
N ALA A 48 -2.82 -0.22 12.91
CA ALA A 48 -1.50 -0.69 12.52
C ALA A 48 -1.49 -2.21 12.26
N ILE A 49 -2.14 -3.03 13.08
CA ILE A 49 -2.23 -4.49 12.89
C ILE A 49 -2.94 -4.81 11.58
N VAL A 50 -4.11 -4.20 11.34
CA VAL A 50 -4.88 -4.44 10.11
C VAL A 50 -4.06 -4.07 8.87
N LYS A 51 -3.35 -2.93 8.92
CA LYS A 51 -2.47 -2.48 7.83
C LYS A 51 -1.26 -3.39 7.65
N VAL A 52 -0.60 -3.82 8.72
CA VAL A 52 0.50 -4.79 8.68
C VAL A 52 0.05 -6.07 7.97
N ILE A 53 -1.12 -6.61 8.30
CA ILE A 53 -1.66 -7.80 7.65
C ILE A 53 -1.92 -7.52 6.17
N ALA A 54 -2.56 -6.41 5.82
CA ALA A 54 -2.86 -6.05 4.44
C ALA A 54 -1.59 -5.94 3.57
N PHE A 55 -0.60 -5.17 4.04
CA PHE A 55 0.66 -4.98 3.32
C PHE A 55 1.54 -6.24 3.31
N SER A 56 1.45 -7.10 4.33
CA SER A 56 2.14 -8.39 4.33
C SER A 56 1.56 -9.32 3.27
N ILE A 57 0.24 -9.39 3.12
CA ILE A 57 -0.40 -10.16 2.05
C ILE A 57 0.00 -9.59 0.68
N LEU A 58 0.01 -8.27 0.52
CA LEU A 58 0.46 -7.61 -0.71
C LEU A 58 1.93 -7.91 -1.02
N SER A 59 2.80 -7.93 0.00
CA SER A 59 4.20 -8.33 -0.12
C SER A 59 4.36 -9.78 -0.55
N VAL A 60 3.60 -10.70 0.04
CA VAL A 60 3.62 -12.12 -0.34
C VAL A 60 3.15 -12.30 -1.79
N PHE A 61 2.08 -11.60 -2.18
CA PHE A 61 1.59 -11.57 -3.55
C PHE A 61 2.68 -11.13 -4.53
N LEU A 62 3.30 -9.98 -4.27
CA LEU A 62 4.40 -9.44 -5.08
C LEU A 62 5.60 -10.39 -5.15
N TYR A 63 6.02 -10.91 -4.00
CA TYR A 63 7.15 -11.82 -3.90
C TYR A 63 6.92 -13.07 -4.76
N SER A 64 5.71 -13.64 -4.74
CA SER A 64 5.35 -14.81 -5.55
C SER A 64 5.56 -14.59 -7.06
N ARG A 65 5.32 -13.36 -7.54
CA ARG A 65 5.46 -12.95 -8.94
C ARG A 65 6.91 -12.68 -9.35
N ILE A 66 7.74 -12.19 -8.43
CA ILE A 66 9.12 -11.73 -8.73
C ILE A 66 10.23 -12.63 -8.18
N ARG A 67 9.91 -13.70 -7.45
CA ARG A 67 10.91 -14.54 -6.74
C ARG A 67 11.99 -15.12 -7.67
N ARG A 68 11.67 -15.36 -8.95
CA ARG A 68 12.60 -15.90 -9.95
C ARG A 68 13.35 -14.82 -10.72
N GLN A 69 12.92 -13.56 -10.62
CA GLN A 69 13.48 -12.44 -11.35
C GLN A 69 14.61 -11.80 -10.51
N LYS A 70 15.76 -11.57 -11.16
CA LYS A 70 16.95 -10.97 -10.53
C LYS A 70 17.13 -9.54 -11.02
N LEU A 71 17.40 -8.61 -10.10
CA LEU A 71 17.88 -7.28 -10.46
C LEU A 71 19.37 -7.31 -10.75
N GLY A 72 19.82 -6.40 -11.61
CA GLY A 72 21.25 -6.11 -11.78
C GLY A 72 21.89 -5.66 -10.46
N ARG A 73 23.18 -5.95 -10.27
CA ARG A 73 23.92 -5.69 -9.02
C ARG A 73 23.84 -4.22 -8.58
N ASN A 74 24.00 -3.28 -9.50
CA ASN A 74 23.98 -1.84 -9.20
C ASN A 74 22.60 -1.39 -8.70
N LEU A 75 21.54 -1.81 -9.39
CA LEU A 75 20.16 -1.54 -8.97
C LEU A 75 19.87 -2.17 -7.61
N LYS A 76 20.31 -3.41 -7.36
CA LYS A 76 20.16 -4.07 -6.06
C LYS A 76 20.79 -3.27 -4.92
N ILE A 77 22.01 -2.76 -5.10
CA ILE A 77 22.70 -1.96 -4.08
C ILE A 77 21.95 -0.65 -3.83
N LEU A 78 21.60 0.08 -4.89
CA LEU A 78 20.81 1.31 -4.78
C LEU A 78 19.51 1.05 -4.01
N PHE A 79 18.85 -0.07 -4.31
CA PHE A 79 17.60 -0.45 -3.67
C PHE A 79 17.74 -0.68 -2.16
N VAL A 80 18.78 -1.42 -1.76
CA VAL A 80 19.08 -1.66 -0.34
C VAL A 80 19.36 -0.34 0.36
N ILE A 81 20.12 0.57 -0.25
CA ILE A 81 20.41 1.90 0.32
C ILE A 81 19.11 2.69 0.53
N VAL A 82 18.26 2.78 -0.50
CA VAL A 82 16.99 3.51 -0.42
C VAL A 82 16.07 2.92 0.66
N VAL A 83 15.99 1.59 0.75
CA VAL A 83 15.21 0.91 1.80
C VAL A 83 15.76 1.27 3.19
N LEU A 84 17.07 1.15 3.41
CA LEU A 84 17.68 1.47 4.70
C LEU A 84 17.49 2.94 5.08
N MET A 85 17.62 3.87 4.13
CA MET A 85 17.36 5.30 4.36
C MET A 85 15.90 5.53 4.75
N ASN A 86 14.94 4.93 4.05
CA ASN A 86 13.51 5.07 4.39
C ASN A 86 13.18 4.47 5.76
N LEU A 87 13.79 3.34 6.12
CA LEU A 87 13.63 2.75 7.46
C LEU A 87 14.22 3.64 8.56
N LEU A 88 15.39 4.24 8.33
CA LEU A 88 16.02 5.18 9.26
C LEU A 88 15.20 6.45 9.45
N ILE A 89 14.77 7.07 8.35
CA ILE A 89 13.92 8.26 8.38
C ILE A 89 12.60 7.93 9.11
N GLY A 90 11.95 6.83 8.73
CA GLY A 90 10.72 6.37 9.38
C GLY A 90 10.89 6.14 10.87
N TYR A 91 11.97 5.46 11.29
CA TYR A 91 12.29 5.28 12.71
C TYR A 91 12.44 6.59 13.45
N LYS A 92 13.18 7.55 12.88
CA LYS A 92 13.40 8.85 13.50
C LYS A 92 12.08 9.63 13.63
N SER A 93 11.31 9.72 12.55
CA SER A 93 10.02 10.42 12.54
C SER A 93 8.99 9.84 13.52
N VAL A 94 8.93 8.51 13.65
CA VAL A 94 8.04 7.84 14.61
C VAL A 94 8.52 8.05 16.05
N THR A 95 9.84 8.03 16.29
CA THR A 95 10.38 8.26 17.64
C THR A 95 10.19 9.71 18.11
N ASP A 96 10.16 10.67 17.18
CA ASP A 96 9.97 12.08 17.52
C ASP A 96 8.54 12.42 17.98
N ILE A 97 7.55 11.54 17.74
CA ILE A 97 6.17 11.70 18.23
C ILE A 97 5.90 10.99 19.58
N THR A 98 6.93 10.52 20.27
CA THR A 98 6.86 9.77 21.56
C THR A 98 6.05 10.44 22.67
N VAL A 99 5.84 11.76 22.62
CA VAL A 99 5.02 12.49 23.61
C VAL A 99 3.51 12.28 23.39
N ALA A 100 3.10 11.84 22.19
CA ALA A 100 1.70 11.73 21.79
C ALA A 100 1.13 10.30 21.88
N VAL A 101 1.97 9.29 22.11
CA VAL A 101 1.59 7.87 21.99
C VAL A 101 2.36 6.98 22.96
N ASP A 102 1.71 5.92 23.42
CA ASP A 102 2.30 4.92 24.30
C ASP A 102 3.35 4.06 23.58
N ALA A 103 4.23 3.40 24.35
CA ALA A 103 5.29 2.56 23.77
C ALA A 103 4.74 1.42 22.88
N SER A 104 3.60 0.84 23.21
CA SER A 104 2.94 -0.19 22.39
C SER A 104 2.49 0.36 21.03
N GLN A 105 1.94 1.58 21.01
CA GLN A 105 1.50 2.28 19.81
C GLN A 105 2.69 2.63 18.94
N LEU A 106 3.76 3.14 19.55
CA LEU A 106 4.98 3.48 18.86
C LEU A 106 5.59 2.27 18.15
N ILE A 107 5.69 1.12 18.85
CA ILE A 107 6.17 -0.13 18.27
C ILE A 107 5.26 -0.58 17.13
N SER A 108 3.94 -0.47 17.29
CA SER A 108 2.96 -0.87 16.26
C SER A 108 3.11 -0.03 14.99
N ILE A 109 3.26 1.29 15.12
CA ILE A 109 3.52 2.21 14.01
C ILE A 109 4.86 1.88 13.34
N GLN A 110 5.89 1.59 14.14
CA GLN A 110 7.22 1.24 13.62
C GLN A 110 7.20 -0.03 12.77
N ILE A 111 6.57 -1.10 13.28
CA ILE A 111 6.43 -2.38 12.55
C ILE A 111 5.67 -2.14 11.25
N TYR A 112 4.56 -1.40 11.33
CA TYR A 112 3.77 -1.01 10.18
C TYR A 112 4.60 -0.29 9.10
N TRP A 113 5.42 0.70 9.48
CA TRP A 113 6.34 1.38 8.56
C TRP A 113 7.35 0.47 7.90
N VAL A 114 7.91 -0.48 8.65
CA VAL A 114 8.81 -1.48 8.07
C VAL A 114 8.11 -2.24 6.95
N VAL A 115 6.87 -2.70 7.18
CA VAL A 115 6.11 -3.46 6.17
C VAL A 115 5.75 -2.59 4.96
N CYS A 116 5.37 -1.32 5.14
CA CYS A 116 5.13 -0.39 4.04
C CYS A 116 6.37 -0.22 3.15
N VAL A 117 7.53 0.03 3.74
CA VAL A 117 8.79 0.20 3.00
C VAL A 117 9.15 -1.08 2.25
N ILE A 118 9.02 -2.25 2.88
CA ILE A 118 9.26 -3.54 2.21
C ILE A 118 8.28 -3.75 1.05
N THR A 119 7.01 -3.37 1.22
CA THR A 119 6.00 -3.55 0.17
C THR A 119 6.26 -2.64 -1.03
N ALA A 120 6.57 -1.37 -0.80
CA ALA A 120 7.00 -0.44 -1.85
C ALA A 120 8.27 -0.94 -2.55
N ALA A 121 9.19 -1.54 -1.78
CA ALA A 121 10.39 -2.13 -2.31
C ALA A 121 10.08 -3.34 -3.25
N LEU A 122 9.20 -4.23 -2.83
CA LEU A 122 8.78 -5.35 -3.68
C LEU A 122 8.03 -4.87 -4.94
N ALA A 123 7.22 -3.82 -4.83
CA ALA A 123 6.49 -3.25 -5.97
C ALA A 123 7.43 -2.59 -6.99
N ALA A 124 8.45 -1.86 -6.54
CA ALA A 124 9.42 -1.30 -7.48
C ALA A 124 10.27 -2.37 -8.14
N LYS A 125 10.65 -3.44 -7.42
CA LYS A 125 11.26 -4.62 -8.05
C LYS A 125 10.34 -5.23 -9.12
N TYR A 126 9.04 -5.36 -8.84
CA TYR A 126 8.08 -5.88 -9.80
C TYR A 126 8.02 -5.04 -11.07
N TYR A 127 8.04 -3.71 -10.95
CA TYR A 127 8.15 -2.80 -12.09
C TYR A 127 9.43 -3.02 -12.89
N PHE A 128 10.60 -2.93 -12.24
CA PHE A 128 11.90 -3.06 -12.91
C PHE A 128 12.12 -4.41 -13.61
N CYS A 129 11.41 -5.46 -13.20
CA CYS A 129 11.55 -6.78 -13.81
C CYS A 129 10.50 -7.11 -14.89
N ASN A 130 9.39 -6.36 -14.98
CA ASN A 130 8.29 -6.68 -15.90
C ASN A 130 7.97 -5.57 -16.90
N ASP A 131 8.53 -4.36 -16.74
CA ASP A 131 8.49 -3.21 -17.67
C ASP A 131 7.25 -3.17 -18.58
N SER A 132 6.07 -3.17 -17.95
CA SER A 132 4.77 -3.25 -18.62
C SER A 132 3.80 -2.28 -17.99
N GLN A 133 2.80 -1.85 -18.75
CA GLN A 133 1.76 -0.93 -18.28
C GLN A 133 1.03 -1.49 -17.04
N LYS A 134 0.85 -2.82 -16.98
CA LYS A 134 0.31 -3.50 -15.80
C LYS A 134 1.22 -3.33 -14.58
N ALA A 135 2.54 -3.46 -14.75
CA ALA A 135 3.49 -3.25 -13.67
C ALA A 135 3.55 -1.78 -13.23
N VAL A 136 3.42 -0.82 -14.16
CA VAL A 136 3.28 0.63 -13.88
C VAL A 136 2.05 0.91 -13.02
N ASN A 137 0.88 0.39 -13.42
CA ASN A 137 -0.35 0.60 -12.65
C ASN A 137 -0.22 0.03 -11.23
N PHE A 138 0.42 -1.14 -11.08
CA PHE A 138 0.60 -1.77 -9.78
C PHE A 138 1.58 -1.05 -8.86
N ILE A 139 2.71 -0.56 -9.40
CA ILE A 139 3.66 0.22 -8.60
C ILE A 139 3.03 1.55 -8.17
N ILE A 140 2.32 2.25 -9.07
CA ILE A 140 1.64 3.50 -8.72
C ILE A 140 0.60 3.26 -7.63
N PHE A 141 -0.24 2.24 -7.76
CA PHE A 141 -1.17 1.83 -6.70
C PHE A 141 -0.46 1.65 -5.36
N THR A 142 0.61 0.85 -5.33
CA THR A 142 1.31 0.52 -4.07
C THR A 142 1.92 1.76 -3.43
N PHE A 143 2.58 2.61 -4.23
CA PHE A 143 3.20 3.84 -3.73
C PHE A 143 2.16 4.84 -3.25
N LEU A 144 1.06 5.03 -3.98
CA LEU A 144 -0.03 5.92 -3.56
C LEU A 144 -0.64 5.48 -2.23
N PHE A 145 -0.79 4.19 -1.98
CA PHE A 145 -1.27 3.69 -0.69
C PHE A 145 -0.27 3.91 0.44
N VAL A 146 1.03 3.69 0.21
CA VAL A 146 2.08 4.02 1.21
C VAL A 146 2.12 5.53 1.48
N PHE A 147 1.98 6.38 0.46
CA PHE A 147 1.93 7.84 0.64
C PHE A 147 0.64 8.30 1.31
N THR A 148 -0.49 7.67 1.03
CA THR A 148 -1.75 7.90 1.75
C THR A 148 -1.50 7.73 3.24
N ASP A 149 -0.90 6.61 3.62
CA ASP A 149 -0.62 6.31 5.01
C ASP A 149 0.34 7.31 5.64
N LEU A 150 1.36 7.75 4.89
CA LEU A 150 2.28 8.80 5.34
C LEU A 150 1.53 10.12 5.59
N CYS A 151 0.58 10.47 4.72
CA CYS A 151 -0.25 11.65 4.90
C CYS A 151 -1.16 11.52 6.11
N GLY A 152 -1.78 10.36 6.32
CA GLY A 152 -2.57 10.08 7.52
C GLY A 152 -1.74 10.20 8.80
N PHE A 153 -0.52 9.67 8.81
CA PHE A 153 0.41 9.84 9.93
C PHE A 153 0.70 11.32 10.24
N ILE A 154 1.01 12.12 9.21
CA ILE A 154 1.23 13.57 9.36
C ILE A 154 -0.04 14.26 9.86
N GLY A 155 -1.21 13.92 9.30
CA GLY A 155 -2.50 14.49 9.70
C GLY A 155 -2.83 14.22 11.16
N HIS A 156 -2.63 12.98 11.62
CA HIS A 156 -2.95 12.57 12.99
C HIS A 156 -1.95 13.05 14.04
N PHE A 157 -0.64 13.02 13.77
CA PHE A 157 0.39 13.29 14.77
C PHE A 157 1.06 14.66 14.65
N ILE A 158 1.15 15.21 13.43
CA ILE A 158 1.72 16.54 13.18
C ILE A 158 0.59 17.60 13.06
N VAL A 159 -0.68 17.17 13.05
CA VAL A 159 -1.89 18.01 13.15
C VAL A 159 -2.02 19.02 11.99
N VAL A 160 -1.59 18.63 10.80
CA VAL A 160 -1.75 19.44 9.58
C VAL A 160 -3.00 18.95 8.84
N ARG A 161 -4.10 19.72 8.90
CA ARG A 161 -5.42 19.28 8.44
C ARG A 161 -5.49 19.00 6.94
N GLU A 162 -4.68 19.71 6.16
CA GLU A 162 -4.59 19.60 4.72
C GLU A 162 -4.18 18.18 4.29
N PHE A 163 -3.39 17.50 5.11
CA PHE A 163 -2.96 16.13 4.84
C PHE A 163 -4.09 15.11 4.93
N PHE A 164 -5.17 15.36 5.70
CA PHE A 164 -6.35 14.50 5.68
C PHE A 164 -7.08 14.56 4.33
N TYR A 165 -7.20 15.74 3.72
CA TYR A 165 -7.84 15.85 2.41
C TYR A 165 -6.96 15.24 1.32
N PHE A 166 -5.65 15.50 1.39
CA PHE A 166 -4.70 14.97 0.44
C PHE A 166 -4.60 13.43 0.50
N GLU A 167 -4.62 12.85 1.71
CA GLU A 167 -4.74 11.42 1.94
C GLU A 167 -5.92 10.82 1.14
N ARG A 168 -7.12 11.40 1.25
CA ARG A 168 -8.31 10.87 0.55
C ARG A 168 -8.20 10.96 -0.97
N ILE A 169 -7.52 11.97 -1.50
CA ILE A 169 -7.24 12.10 -2.93
C ILE A 169 -6.29 10.99 -3.37
N LEU A 170 -5.16 10.81 -2.69
CA LEU A 170 -4.18 9.77 -3.00
C LEU A 170 -4.80 8.38 -2.94
N TYR A 171 -5.64 8.14 -1.94
CA TYR A 171 -6.34 6.88 -1.76
C TYR A 171 -7.31 6.57 -2.91
N SER A 172 -8.06 7.58 -3.36
CA SER A 172 -8.98 7.46 -4.50
C SER A 172 -8.23 7.15 -5.79
N ILE A 173 -7.14 7.89 -6.06
CA ILE A 173 -6.28 7.67 -7.23
C ILE A 173 -5.63 6.28 -7.16
N GLY A 174 -5.18 5.85 -5.98
CA GLY A 174 -4.61 4.52 -5.76
C GLY A 174 -5.58 3.41 -6.18
N PHE A 175 -6.84 3.52 -5.79
CA PHE A 175 -7.86 2.57 -6.21
C PHE A 175 -8.16 2.59 -7.72
N MET A 176 -8.09 3.76 -8.37
CA MET A 176 -8.21 3.83 -9.84
C MET A 176 -7.08 3.05 -10.51
N TYR A 177 -5.84 3.20 -10.05
CA TYR A 177 -4.71 2.43 -10.59
C TYR A 177 -4.81 0.94 -10.28
N LEU A 178 -5.37 0.55 -9.14
CA LEU A 178 -5.68 -0.85 -8.86
C LEU A 178 -6.73 -1.39 -9.84
N GLY A 179 -7.78 -0.62 -10.13
CA GLY A 179 -8.77 -0.96 -11.15
C GLY A 179 -8.13 -1.16 -12.53
N ASN A 180 -7.28 -0.23 -12.95
CA ASN A 180 -6.54 -0.35 -14.22
C ASN A 180 -5.60 -1.57 -14.22
N TYR A 181 -4.97 -1.91 -13.09
CA TYR A 181 -4.17 -3.13 -13.00
C TYR A 181 -5.03 -4.40 -13.18
N LEU A 182 -6.26 -4.40 -12.67
CA LEU A 182 -7.16 -5.56 -12.69
C LEU A 182 -7.85 -5.75 -14.04
N PHE A 183 -8.33 -4.67 -14.68
CA PHE A 183 -9.18 -4.75 -15.86
C PHE A 183 -8.44 -4.50 -17.18
N PHE A 184 -7.45 -3.61 -17.19
CA PHE A 184 -6.79 -3.17 -18.43
C PHE A 184 -5.79 -4.19 -19.00
N SER A 185 -5.82 -5.45 -18.54
CA SER A 185 -4.97 -6.52 -19.07
C SER A 185 -5.70 -7.72 -19.65
N GLU A 186 -7.03 -7.77 -19.61
CA GLU A 186 -7.78 -8.84 -20.31
C GLU A 186 -7.91 -8.52 -21.81
N GLU A 187 -8.03 -7.24 -22.19
CA GLU A 187 -8.27 -6.83 -23.58
C GLU A 187 -7.06 -7.03 -24.51
N GLU A 188 -5.81 -6.79 -24.07
CA GLU A 188 -4.62 -7.01 -24.92
C GLU A 188 -4.30 -8.50 -25.18
N GLY A 189 -4.90 -9.41 -24.41
CA GLY A 189 -4.74 -10.86 -24.56
C GLY A 189 -5.75 -11.50 -25.51
N GLU A 190 -6.98 -10.98 -25.54
CA GLU A 190 -8.04 -11.49 -26.41
C GLU A 190 -7.89 -11.00 -27.87
N GLU A 191 -7.49 -9.74 -28.09
CA GLU A 191 -7.24 -9.24 -29.46
C GLU A 191 -6.09 -9.96 -30.17
N LYS A 192 -5.08 -10.44 -29.44
CA LYS A 192 -3.96 -11.21 -30.03
C LYS A 192 -4.31 -12.67 -30.35
N MET A 193 -5.38 -13.21 -29.78
CA MET A 193 -5.87 -14.56 -30.10
C MET A 193 -6.96 -14.56 -31.18
N SER A 194 -7.59 -13.42 -31.50
CA SER A 194 -8.57 -13.34 -32.60
C SER A 194 -7.94 -13.04 -33.96
N THR A 195 -6.63 -12.77 -34.02
CA THR A 195 -5.87 -12.48 -35.25
C THR A 195 -4.85 -13.55 -35.62
N LEU A 196 -4.89 -14.72 -34.97
CA LEU A 196 -4.12 -15.93 -35.29
C LEU A 196 -5.07 -17.08 -35.64
#